data_AF-A0A182QJ73-F1
#
_entry.id   AF-A0A182QJ73-F1
#
_cell.length_a   1.000
_cell.length_b   1.000
_cell.length_c   1.000
_cell.angle_alpha   90.00
_cell.angle_beta   90.00
_cell.angle_gamma   90.00
#
_symmetry.space_group_name_H-M   'P 1'
#
loop_
_entity.id
_entity.type
_entity.pdbx_description
1 polymer ?
#
loop_
_entity_poly.entity_id
_entity_poly.type
_entity_poly.pdbx_seq_one_letter_code
_entity_poly.pdbx_strand_id
1 'polypeptide(L)'
;MDAEENKNMVKRAIKSVSKTSDQSVSAELSILVNVTDNQAQYRCEAHNSATEIPLFETKVLTVHFAPETAKIRIEPGELRPGTEATLICDSSSSNPPAKLSWRHEGTMLEGKIGKI
;
A
#
# COMPACT_ATOMS: atom_id res chain seq x y z
N MET A 1 -17.17 -13.08 20.71
CA MET A 1 -15.73 -13.17 20.36
C MET A 1 -15.74 -13.68 18.94
N ASP A 2 -15.88 -12.72 18.04
CA ASP A 2 -16.66 -12.89 16.83
C ASP A 2 -15.75 -13.39 15.71
N ALA A 3 -16.02 -14.60 15.23
CA ALA A 3 -15.32 -15.25 14.16
C ALA A 3 -16.12 -15.09 12.86
N GLU A 4 -16.22 -13.88 12.33
CA GLU A 4 -16.77 -13.70 10.98
C GLU A 4 -16.27 -12.40 10.34
N GLU A 5 -14.99 -12.35 9.95
CA GLU A 5 -14.52 -11.37 8.98
C GLU A 5 -13.88 -12.04 7.75
N ASN A 6 -14.63 -11.89 6.65
CA ASN A 6 -14.22 -11.80 5.26
C ASN A 6 -13.90 -13.11 4.47
N LYS A 7 -14.98 -13.81 4.10
CA LYS A 7 -15.03 -14.90 3.10
C LYS A 7 -14.64 -14.52 1.66
N ASN A 8 -14.10 -13.32 1.40
CA ASN A 8 -13.79 -12.86 0.03
C ASN A 8 -12.30 -12.65 -0.27
N MET A 9 -11.39 -13.19 0.57
CA MET A 9 -9.98 -13.27 0.20
C MET A 9 -9.81 -14.32 -0.89
N VAL A 10 -9.65 -13.87 -2.14
CA VAL A 10 -9.25 -14.72 -3.27
C VAL A 10 -7.88 -15.32 -2.93
N LYS A 11 -7.86 -16.56 -2.42
CA LYS A 11 -6.64 -17.29 -2.11
C LYS A 11 -5.95 -17.66 -3.42
N ARG A 12 -5.06 -16.79 -3.91
CA ARG A 12 -4.21 -17.10 -5.06
C ARG A 12 -3.00 -17.88 -4.57
N ALA A 13 -2.90 -19.14 -4.96
CA ALA A 13 -1.70 -19.93 -4.74
C ALA A 13 -0.60 -19.42 -5.67
N ILE A 14 0.50 -18.93 -5.09
CA ILE A 14 1.68 -18.47 -5.84
C ILE A 14 2.68 -19.61 -5.86
N LYS A 15 3.29 -19.86 -7.02
CA LYS A 15 4.31 -20.90 -7.16
C LYS A 15 5.57 -20.49 -6.40
N SER A 16 5.89 -21.21 -5.33
CA SER A 16 7.16 -21.15 -4.63
C SER A 16 8.12 -22.23 -5.16
N VAL A 17 9.41 -22.07 -4.90
CA VAL A 17 10.41 -23.11 -5.13
C VAL A 17 10.55 -23.94 -3.87
N SER A 18 10.14 -25.20 -3.93
CA SER A 18 10.27 -26.12 -2.80
C SER A 18 11.56 -26.93 -2.88
N LYS A 19 12.26 -27.07 -1.76
CA LYS A 19 13.43 -27.92 -1.60
C LYS A 19 13.16 -28.92 -0.49
N THR A 20 13.36 -30.19 -0.79
CA THR A 20 13.21 -31.30 0.15
C THR A 20 14.57 -31.90 0.43
N SER A 21 14.90 -32.03 1.71
CA SER A 21 16.03 -32.80 2.22
C SER A 21 15.49 -34.01 2.99
N ASP A 22 16.36 -34.92 3.44
CA ASP A 22 15.96 -36.15 4.14
C ASP A 22 15.17 -35.88 5.43
N GLN A 23 15.36 -34.71 6.07
CA GLN A 23 14.73 -34.37 7.35
C GLN A 23 13.80 -33.15 7.32
N SER A 24 13.76 -32.40 6.22
CA SER A 24 13.03 -31.12 6.19
C SER A 24 12.57 -30.73 4.78
N VAL A 25 11.44 -30.03 4.72
CA VAL A 25 10.95 -29.37 3.50
C VAL A 25 10.98 -27.87 3.73
N SER A 26 11.43 -27.13 2.72
CA SER A 26 11.41 -25.67 2.70
C SER A 26 10.76 -25.18 1.42
N ALA A 27 10.07 -24.05 1.48
CA ALA A 27 9.49 -23.39 0.32
C ALA A 27 9.92 -21.92 0.33
N GLU A 28 10.51 -21.47 -0.77
CA GLU A 28 11.02 -20.12 -0.94
C GLU A 28 10.20 -19.41 -2.03
N LEU A 29 9.70 -18.22 -1.70
CA LEU A 29 8.91 -17.39 -2.62
C LEU A 29 9.64 -16.08 -2.88
N SER A 30 10.08 -15.90 -4.13
CA SER A 30 10.66 -14.65 -4.62
C SER A 30 9.63 -13.92 -5.48
N ILE A 31 9.28 -12.69 -5.08
CA ILE A 31 8.30 -11.85 -5.77
C ILE A 31 8.91 -10.49 -6.12
N LEU A 32 8.52 -9.96 -7.27
CA LEU A 32 8.71 -8.54 -7.58
C LEU A 32 7.50 -7.78 -7.03
N VAL A 33 7.74 -6.85 -6.11
CA VAL A 33 6.70 -6.14 -5.36
C VAL A 33 6.21 -4.92 -6.14
N ASN A 34 4.90 -4.66 -6.14
CA ASN A 34 4.26 -3.47 -6.67
C ASN A 34 3.60 -2.63 -5.55
N VAL A 35 3.30 -1.35 -5.82
CA VAL A 35 2.55 -0.48 -4.90
C VAL A 35 1.19 -1.05 -4.51
N THR A 36 0.56 -1.83 -5.39
CA THR A 36 -0.71 -2.52 -5.12
C THR A 36 -0.58 -3.64 -4.08
N ASP A 37 0.64 -4.11 -3.80
CA ASP A 37 0.89 -5.13 -2.79
C ASP A 37 1.05 -4.55 -1.38
N ASN A 38 0.95 -3.22 -1.22
CA ASN A 38 0.95 -2.62 0.11
C ASN A 38 -0.24 -3.14 0.92
N GLN A 39 0.04 -3.65 2.13
CA GLN A 39 -0.93 -4.34 3.00
C GLN A 39 -1.41 -5.70 2.45
N ALA A 40 -0.80 -6.24 1.39
CA ALA A 40 -1.08 -7.60 0.96
C ALA A 40 -0.66 -8.61 2.03
N GLN A 41 -1.47 -9.65 2.21
CA GLN A 41 -1.21 -10.72 3.18
C GLN A 41 -0.69 -11.96 2.47
N TYR A 42 0.48 -12.44 2.90
CA TYR A 42 1.08 -13.67 2.43
C TYR A 42 1.01 -14.72 3.52
N ARG A 43 0.39 -15.86 3.23
CA ARG A 43 0.29 -16.99 4.15
C ARG A 43 1.17 -18.14 3.65
N CYS A 44 2.07 -18.60 4.50
CA CYS A 44 2.83 -19.83 4.29
C CYS A 44 2.13 -20.97 5.05
N GLU A 45 1.93 -22.11 4.40
CA GLU A 45 1.27 -23.28 4.99
C GLU A 45 2.17 -24.51 4.82
N ALA A 46 2.36 -25.27 5.90
CA ALA A 46 3.07 -26.54 5.92
C ALA A 46 2.07 -27.67 6.19
N HIS A 47 1.94 -28.58 5.22
CA HIS A 47 1.07 -29.75 5.31
C HIS A 47 1.86 -30.98 5.73
N ASN A 48 1.31 -31.73 6.68
CA ASN A 48 1.83 -33.03 7.13
C ASN A 48 0.66 -34.00 7.29
N SER A 49 0.79 -35.24 6.80
CA SER A 49 -0.27 -36.25 6.88
C SER A 49 -0.64 -36.64 8.31
N ALA A 50 0.23 -36.38 9.29
CA ALA A 50 -0.03 -36.60 10.71
C ALA A 50 -0.94 -35.53 11.35
N THR A 51 -1.18 -34.39 10.68
CA THR A 51 -1.97 -33.27 11.19
C THR A 51 -3.10 -32.93 10.24
N GLU A 52 -4.33 -32.84 10.75
CA GLU A 52 -5.50 -32.47 9.94
C GLU A 52 -5.49 -30.99 9.53
N ILE A 53 -5.06 -30.11 10.46
CA ILE A 53 -4.95 -28.67 10.22
C ILE A 53 -3.49 -28.33 9.90
N PRO A 54 -3.20 -27.70 8.75
CA PRO A 54 -1.85 -27.28 8.41
C PRO A 54 -1.33 -26.24 9.41
N LEU A 55 -0.03 -26.31 9.72
CA LEU A 55 0.62 -25.21 10.39
C LEU A 55 0.76 -24.05 9.40
N PHE A 56 0.43 -22.83 9.82
CA PHE A 56 0.52 -21.68 8.96
C PHE A 56 1.03 -20.44 9.69
N GLU A 57 1.63 -19.54 8.92
CA GLU A 57 2.06 -18.22 9.37
C GLU A 57 1.67 -17.19 8.31
N THR A 58 1.20 -16.02 8.73
CA THR A 58 0.81 -14.94 7.82
C THR A 58 1.66 -13.70 8.06
N LYS A 59 2.18 -13.11 6.97
CA LYS A 59 2.92 -11.86 6.98
C LYS A 59 2.19 -10.80 6.16
N VAL A 60 2.10 -9.59 6.70
CA VAL A 60 1.55 -8.41 6.02
C VAL A 60 2.70 -7.63 5.41
N LEU A 61 2.65 -7.39 4.11
CA LEU A 61 3.68 -6.65 3.40
C LEU A 61 3.48 -5.14 3.58
N THR A 62 4.54 -4.43 3.95
CA THR A 62 4.57 -2.96 3.93
C THR A 62 5.45 -2.52 2.78
N VAL A 63 4.83 -1.95 1.74
CA VAL A 63 5.53 -1.49 0.54
C VAL A 63 5.67 0.01 0.61
N HIS A 64 6.91 0.51 0.53
CA HIS A 64 7.19 1.94 0.54
C HIS A 64 7.23 2.47 -0.89
N PHE A 65 6.51 3.56 -1.13
CA PHE A 65 6.44 4.20 -2.44
C PHE A 65 6.09 5.68 -2.34
N ALA A 66 6.71 6.46 -3.22
CA ALA A 66 6.42 7.87 -3.39
C ALA A 66 5.10 8.08 -4.16
N PRO A 67 4.44 9.24 -4.01
CA PRO A 67 3.34 9.59 -4.88
C PRO A 67 3.86 9.76 -6.32
N GLU A 68 3.23 9.08 -7.27
CA GLU A 68 3.54 9.19 -8.70
C GLU A 68 3.21 10.57 -9.26
N THR A 69 2.17 11.23 -8.74
CA THR A 69 1.75 12.55 -9.21
C THR A 69 1.44 13.51 -8.07
N ALA A 70 1.69 14.79 -8.30
CA ALA A 70 1.20 15.91 -7.49
C ALA A 70 0.67 16.97 -8.46
N LYS A 71 -0.60 17.35 -8.31
CA LYS A 71 -1.28 18.30 -9.21
C LYS A 71 -1.83 19.46 -8.41
N ILE A 72 -1.74 20.65 -8.99
CA ILE A 72 -2.32 21.87 -8.43
C ILE A 72 -3.61 22.15 -9.21
N ARG A 73 -4.72 22.35 -8.48
CA ARG A 73 -5.99 22.86 -8.99
C ARG A 73 -6.24 24.25 -8.43
N ILE A 74 -6.96 25.06 -9.18
CA ILE A 74 -7.28 26.45 -8.84
C ILE A 74 -8.78 26.61 -8.83
N GLU A 75 -9.32 27.19 -7.77
CA GLU A 75 -10.75 27.48 -7.63
C GLU A 75 -10.96 28.95 -7.23
N PRO A 76 -11.69 29.77 -8.02
CA PRO A 76 -12.33 29.43 -9.31
C PRO A 76 -11.31 29.33 -10.46
N GLY A 77 -11.64 28.57 -11.51
CA GLY A 77 -10.74 28.34 -12.65
C GLY A 77 -10.46 29.56 -13.54
N GLU A 78 -11.29 30.61 -13.44
CA GLU A 78 -11.06 31.90 -14.07
C GLU A 78 -10.90 32.98 -13.01
N LEU A 79 -9.80 33.73 -13.08
CA LEU A 79 -9.49 34.77 -12.12
C LEU A 79 -9.70 36.15 -12.75
N ARG A 80 -10.33 37.04 -11.98
CA ARG A 80 -10.49 38.45 -12.30
C ARG A 80 -9.81 39.30 -11.23
N PRO A 81 -9.41 40.55 -11.55
CA PRO A 81 -8.89 41.45 -10.54
C PRO A 81 -9.84 41.58 -9.35
N GLY A 82 -9.31 41.44 -8.14
CA GLY A 82 -10.07 41.46 -6.89
C GLY A 82 -10.74 40.13 -6.50
N THR A 83 -10.59 39.06 -7.29
CA THR A 83 -11.06 37.71 -6.94
C THR A 83 -9.99 36.95 -6.17
N GLU A 84 -10.36 36.38 -5.03
CA GLU A 84 -9.50 35.45 -4.28
C GLU A 84 -9.59 34.04 -4.89
N ALA A 85 -8.45 33.36 -4.96
CA ALA A 85 -8.33 32.02 -5.49
C ALA A 85 -7.81 31.06 -4.42
N THR A 86 -8.39 29.88 -4.35
CA THR A 86 -7.86 28.78 -3.54
C THR A 86 -7.02 27.87 -4.43
N LEU A 87 -5.76 27.67 -4.05
CA LEU A 87 -4.88 26.68 -4.66
C LEU A 87 -4.96 25.38 -3.86
N ILE A 88 -5.26 24.29 -4.53
CA ILE A 88 -5.41 22.96 -3.94
C ILE A 88 -4.33 22.06 -4.53
N CYS A 89 -3.58 21.36 -3.69
CA CYS A 89 -2.56 20.41 -4.12
C CYS A 89 -2.97 19.00 -3.72
N ASP A 90 -3.19 18.15 -4.72
CA ASP A 90 -3.52 16.75 -4.53
C ASP A 90 -2.33 15.90 -4.99
N SER A 91 -1.91 14.96 -4.15
CA SER A 91 -0.98 13.91 -4.54
C SER A 91 -1.72 12.59 -4.73
N SER A 92 -1.19 11.73 -5.59
CA SER A 92 -1.58 10.32 -5.57
C SER A 92 -1.22 9.65 -4.24
N SER A 93 -1.66 8.40 -4.06
CA SER A 93 -1.32 7.59 -2.89
C SER A 93 0.19 7.47 -2.69
N SER A 94 0.60 7.36 -1.44
CA SER A 94 1.99 7.16 -1.03
C SER A 94 2.04 6.35 0.27
N ASN A 95 3.16 5.68 0.51
CA ASN A 95 3.43 5.03 1.78
C ASN A 95 4.90 5.24 2.18
N PRO A 96 5.18 5.94 3.31
CA PRO A 96 4.22 6.60 4.22
C PRO A 96 3.50 7.78 3.55
N PRO A 97 2.46 8.37 4.20
CA PRO A 97 1.76 9.53 3.67
C PRO A 97 2.71 10.68 3.28
N ALA A 98 2.56 11.18 2.06
CA ALA A 98 3.36 12.28 1.54
C ALA A 98 3.17 13.56 2.36
N LYS A 99 4.27 14.32 2.49
CA LYS A 99 4.26 15.66 3.08
C LYS A 99 4.24 16.69 1.96
N LEU A 100 3.13 17.41 1.82
CA LEU A 100 2.98 18.47 0.82
C LEU A 100 3.25 19.83 1.45
N SER A 101 3.94 20.69 0.72
CA SER A 101 4.26 22.06 1.17
C SER A 101 4.19 23.03 0.01
N TRP A 102 3.63 24.22 0.27
CA TRP A 102 3.56 25.28 -0.72
C TRP A 102 4.82 26.14 -0.71
N ARG A 103 5.31 26.47 -1.90
CA ARG A 103 6.42 27.41 -2.10
C ARG A 103 6.12 28.32 -3.28
N HIS A 104 6.43 29.60 -3.15
CA HIS A 104 6.37 30.58 -4.23
C HIS A 104 7.67 31.38 -4.24
N GLU A 105 8.38 31.37 -5.37
CA GLU A 105 9.67 32.06 -5.54
C GLU A 105 10.68 31.79 -4.40
N GLY A 106 10.76 30.53 -3.95
CA GLY A 106 11.66 30.11 -2.88
C GLY A 106 11.13 30.34 -1.46
N THR A 107 10.05 31.08 -1.30
CA THR A 107 9.43 31.35 0.01
C THR A 107 8.40 30.29 0.36
N MET A 108 8.46 29.77 1.59
CA MET A 108 7.45 28.84 2.11
C MET A 108 6.13 29.58 2.33
N LEU A 109 5.04 29.02 1.81
CA LEU A 109 3.69 29.51 2.06
C LEU A 109 3.01 28.62 3.09
N GLU A 110 2.14 29.24 3.89
CA GLU A 110 1.27 28.49 4.78
C GLU A 110 0.16 27.81 3.98
N GLY A 111 0.00 26.50 4.18
CA GLY A 111 -1.08 25.72 3.61
C GLY A 111 -1.75 24.89 4.69
N LYS A 112 -3.03 24.60 4.49
CA LYS A 112 -3.78 23.70 5.36
C LYS A 112 -3.81 22.32 4.70
N ILE A 113 -3.55 21.27 5.48
CA ILE A 113 -3.77 19.90 5.02
C ILE A 113 -5.28 19.66 5.04
N GLY A 114 -5.87 19.55 3.85
CA GLY A 114 -7.23 19.04 3.69
C GLY A 114 -7.24 17.53 3.97
N LYS A 115 -8.22 17.05 4.75
CA LYS A 115 -8.53 15.62 4.81
C LYS A 115 -9.48 15.32 3.64
N ILE A 116 -9.13 14.32 2.83
CA ILE A 116 -10.02 13.71 1.84
C ILE A 116 -10.94 12.74 2.57
#